data_AF-A0A2X3F5E6-F1
#
_entry.id   AF-A0A2X3F5E6-F1
#
_cell.length_a   1.000
_cell.length_b   1.000
_cell.length_c   1.000
_cell.angle_alpha   90.00
_cell.angle_beta   90.00
_cell.angle_gamma   90.00
#
_symmetry.space_group_name_H-M   'P 1'
#
loop_
_entity.id
_entity.type
_entity.pdbx_description
1 polymer ?
#
loop_
_entity_poly.entity_id
_entity_poly.type
_entity_poly.pdbx_seq_one_letter_code
_entity_poly.pdbx_strand_id
1 'polypeptide(L)'
;MCRTRCFFDIEALSDHTSPLPHMMPRAEAFAVAMRELGVCSDKHLVVYDEGNLFSAPRAWWMLRTFGVEKVSILAGGLEGWRRDELPLEQGMPEVAEGEFDVRFDPQQIKPSDRRPVGQP
;
A
#
# COMPACT_ATOMS: atom_id res chain seq x y z
N MET A 1 -6.18 -4.91 18.11
CA MET A 1 -7.45 -4.73 17.36
C MET A 1 -7.13 -3.87 16.13
N CYS A 2 -7.18 -4.42 14.91
CA CYS A 2 -6.97 -3.66 13.66
C CYS A 2 -8.31 -3.20 13.06
N ARG A 3 -8.80 -2.03 13.47
CA ARG A 3 -10.11 -1.51 13.00
C ARG A 3 -10.07 -0.09 12.47
N THR A 4 -8.87 0.42 12.22
CA THR A 4 -8.62 1.85 12.08
C THR A 4 -8.27 2.20 10.64
N ARG A 5 -8.80 3.33 10.16
CA ARG A 5 -8.42 3.93 8.88
C ARG A 5 -6.99 4.44 8.97
N CYS A 6 -6.08 3.98 8.12
CA CYS A 6 -4.71 4.48 8.07
C CYS A 6 -4.44 5.24 6.76
N PHE A 7 -3.44 6.13 6.77
CA PHE A 7 -2.96 6.76 5.54
C PHE A 7 -1.83 5.91 4.94
N PHE A 8 -1.98 5.50 3.68
CA PHE A 8 -1.00 4.70 2.96
C PHE A 8 -0.18 5.60 2.04
N ASP A 9 0.94 6.09 2.54
CA ASP A 9 1.85 6.95 1.77
C ASP A 9 2.73 6.10 0.85
N ILE A 10 2.38 6.05 -0.44
CA ILE A 10 3.11 5.28 -1.45
C ILE A 10 4.56 5.78 -1.60
N GLU A 11 4.80 7.08 -1.44
CA GLU A 11 6.15 7.65 -1.56
C GLU A 11 7.01 7.15 -0.41
N ALA A 12 6.53 7.30 0.82
CA ALA A 12 7.26 6.84 2.01
C ALA A 12 7.47 5.31 2.05
N LEU A 13 6.58 4.56 1.40
CA LEU A 13 6.66 3.10 1.30
C LEU A 13 7.50 2.62 0.12
N SER A 14 8.08 3.51 -0.69
CA SER A 14 8.90 3.13 -1.85
C SER A 14 10.37 2.88 -1.46
N ASP A 15 11.07 2.06 -2.24
CA ASP A 15 12.52 1.86 -2.03
C ASP A 15 13.32 3.07 -2.52
N HIS A 16 13.74 3.91 -1.58
CA HIS A 16 14.57 5.09 -1.85
C HIS A 16 16.06 4.78 -2.05
N THR A 17 16.49 3.51 -1.93
CA THR A 17 17.89 3.12 -2.23
C THR A 17 18.15 2.98 -3.72
N SER A 18 17.08 2.85 -4.52
CA SER A 18 17.14 2.85 -5.97
C SER A 18 17.16 4.27 -6.54
N PRO A 19 17.92 4.53 -7.63
CA PRO A 19 17.82 5.80 -8.35
C PRO A 19 16.50 5.95 -9.14
N LEU A 20 15.67 4.90 -9.20
CA LEU A 20 14.36 4.91 -9.86
C LEU A 20 13.25 5.25 -8.85
N PRO A 21 12.28 6.10 -9.22
CA PRO A 21 11.16 6.42 -8.34
C PRO A 21 10.17 5.25 -8.21
N HIS A 22 9.41 5.23 -7.11
CA HIS A 22 8.31 4.30 -6.84
C HIS A 22 8.67 2.81 -6.93
N MET A 23 9.92 2.47 -6.57
CA MET A 23 10.39 1.09 -6.56
C MET A 23 9.75 0.32 -5.41
N MET A 24 9.54 -0.98 -5.63
CA MET A 24 8.96 -1.82 -4.59
C MET A 24 9.91 -1.88 -3.38
N PRO A 25 9.44 -1.64 -2.14
CA PRO A 25 10.25 -1.80 -0.95
C PRO A 25 10.66 -3.26 -0.75
N ARG A 26 11.68 -3.46 0.08
CA ARG A 26 11.97 -4.79 0.63
C ARG A 26 10.79 -5.28 1.47
N ALA A 27 10.53 -6.59 1.39
CA ALA A 27 9.47 -7.26 2.13
C ALA A 27 9.48 -6.93 3.63
N GLU A 28 10.66 -6.94 4.26
CA GLU A 28 10.78 -6.66 5.69
C GLU A 28 10.42 -5.21 6.03
N ALA A 29 10.85 -4.26 5.20
CA ALA A 29 10.56 -2.84 5.38
C ALA A 29 9.06 -2.56 5.22
N PHE A 30 8.42 -3.20 4.23
CA PHE A 30 6.98 -3.11 4.05
C PHE A 30 6.23 -3.69 5.25
N ALA A 31 6.65 -4.85 5.77
CA ALA A 31 6.05 -5.47 6.95
C ALA A 31 6.07 -4.54 8.17
N VAL A 32 7.23 -3.91 8.43
CA VAL A 32 7.40 -2.97 9.55
C VAL A 32 6.45 -1.80 9.39
N ALA A 33 6.45 -1.15 8.23
CA ALA A 33 5.59 0.00 7.99
C ALA A 33 4.09 -0.35 8.10
N MET A 34 3.68 -1.53 7.63
CA MET A 34 2.29 -1.97 7.77
C MET A 34 1.89 -2.21 9.24
N ARG A 35 2.79 -2.75 10.07
CA ARG A 35 2.54 -2.91 11.51
C ARG A 35 2.43 -1.56 12.22
N GLU A 36 3.29 -0.61 11.90
CA GLU A 36 3.25 0.76 12.44
C GLU A 36 1.97 1.49 12.02
N LEU A 37 1.48 1.24 10.80
CA LEU A 37 0.18 1.73 10.31
C LEU A 37 -1.03 0.98 10.89
N GLY A 38 -0.82 -0.03 11.75
CA GLY A 38 -1.90 -0.79 12.39
C GLY A 38 -2.65 -1.69 11.41
N VAL A 39 -2.03 -2.06 10.30
CA VAL A 39 -2.62 -2.92 9.27
C VAL A 39 -2.46 -4.38 9.70
N CYS A 40 -3.56 -5.13 9.62
CA CYS A 40 -3.54 -6.57 9.82
C CYS A 40 -3.70 -7.30 8.48
N SER A 41 -2.78 -8.19 8.15
CA SER A 41 -2.80 -8.93 6.87
C SER A 41 -3.91 -10.00 6.80
N ASP A 42 -4.50 -10.38 7.93
CA ASP A 42 -5.61 -11.34 8.01
C ASP A 42 -7.00 -10.73 7.73
N LYS A 43 -7.09 -9.40 7.67
CA LYS A 43 -8.34 -8.66 7.45
C LYS A 43 -8.61 -8.43 5.97
N HIS A 44 -9.84 -8.05 5.67
CA HIS A 44 -10.20 -7.51 4.37
C HIS A 44 -9.83 -6.03 4.34
N LEU A 45 -8.80 -5.69 3.56
CA LEU A 45 -8.36 -4.32 3.37
C LEU A 45 -9.13 -3.67 2.22
N VAL A 46 -9.65 -2.47 2.47
CA VAL A 46 -10.31 -1.64 1.46
C VAL A 46 -9.44 -0.42 1.23
N VAL A 47 -8.93 -0.28 0.01
CA VAL A 47 -8.08 0.82 -0.43
C VAL A 47 -8.94 1.82 -1.19
N TYR A 48 -8.70 3.11 -0.99
CA TYR A 48 -9.33 4.16 -1.77
C TYR A 48 -8.36 5.31 -1.97
N ASP A 49 -8.52 6.03 -3.07
CA ASP A 49 -7.86 7.31 -3.33
C ASP A 49 -8.91 8.40 -3.46
N GLU A 50 -8.55 9.56 -4.03
CA GLU A 50 -9.49 10.67 -4.20
C GLU A 50 -10.71 10.28 -5.06
N GLY A 51 -10.61 9.27 -5.93
CA GLY A 51 -11.69 8.88 -6.86
C GLY A 51 -11.21 8.73 -8.31
N ASN A 52 -9.96 9.07 -8.58
CA ASN A 52 -9.36 9.05 -9.92
C ASN A 52 -8.69 7.71 -10.29
N LEU A 53 -8.67 6.72 -9.38
CA LEU A 53 -7.99 5.42 -9.57
C LEU A 53 -6.50 5.55 -9.90
N PHE A 54 -5.85 6.65 -9.52
CA PHE A 54 -4.46 6.89 -9.84
C PHE A 54 -3.51 6.09 -8.93
N SER A 55 -3.78 6.10 -7.62
CA SER A 55 -2.86 5.53 -6.62
C SER A 55 -3.42 4.30 -5.92
N ALA A 56 -4.74 4.16 -5.79
CA ALA A 56 -5.36 3.00 -5.16
C ALA A 56 -5.00 1.65 -5.83
N PRO A 57 -4.90 1.54 -7.17
CA PRO A 57 -4.46 0.29 -7.81
C PRO A 57 -3.03 -0.11 -7.44
N ARG A 58 -2.14 0.87 -7.24
CA ARG A 58 -0.75 0.59 -6.84
C ARG A 58 -0.69 0.05 -5.42
N ALA A 59 -1.37 0.69 -4.48
CA ALA A 59 -1.46 0.20 -3.10
C ALA A 59 -2.11 -1.20 -3.03
N TRP A 60 -3.18 -1.43 -3.79
CA TRP A 60 -3.79 -2.75 -3.94
C TRP A 60 -2.79 -3.80 -4.43
N TRP A 61 -2.02 -3.49 -5.47
CA TRP A 61 -1.03 -4.41 -6.03
C TRP A 61 0.09 -4.70 -5.03
N MET A 62 0.58 -3.69 -4.30
CA MET A 62 1.60 -3.88 -3.26
C MET A 62 1.10 -4.83 -2.17
N LEU A 63 -0.09 -4.58 -1.61
CA LEU A 63 -0.67 -5.42 -0.55
C LEU A 63 -0.85 -6.87 -1.02
N ARG A 64 -1.34 -7.09 -2.24
CA ARG A 64 -1.47 -8.42 -2.85
C ARG A 64 -0.12 -9.10 -3.05
N THR A 65 0.88 -8.36 -3.52
CA THR A 65 2.24 -8.87 -3.77
C THR A 65 2.94 -9.29 -2.47
N PHE A 66 2.64 -8.60 -1.37
CA PHE A 66 3.15 -8.94 -0.03
C PHE A 66 2.28 -9.95 0.74
N GLY A 67 1.28 -10.55 0.08
CA GLY A 67 0.58 -11.72 0.62
C GLY A 67 -0.78 -11.46 1.25
N VAL A 68 -1.31 -10.23 1.17
CA VAL A 68 -2.67 -9.97 1.66
C VAL A 68 -3.69 -10.57 0.68
N GLU A 69 -4.45 -11.55 1.14
CA GLU A 69 -5.38 -12.29 0.28
C GLU A 69 -6.61 -11.46 -0.09
N LYS A 70 -7.15 -10.69 0.88
CA LYS A 70 -8.41 -9.96 0.74
C LYS A 70 -8.16 -8.46 0.65
N VAL A 71 -8.03 -7.96 -0.58
CA VAL A 71 -7.86 -6.52 -0.86
C VAL A 71 -8.86 -6.08 -1.93
N SER A 72 -9.62 -5.03 -1.65
CA SER A 72 -10.57 -4.41 -2.59
C SER A 72 -10.30 -2.92 -2.72
N ILE A 73 -10.71 -2.34 -3.85
CA ILE A 73 -10.67 -0.89 -4.08
C ILE A 73 -12.10 -0.36 -3.95
N LEU A 74 -12.29 0.74 -3.23
CA LEU A 74 -13.58 1.43 -3.15
C LEU A 74 -13.89 2.07 -4.50
N ALA A 75 -14.95 1.61 -5.15
CA ALA A 75 -15.38 2.16 -6.43
C ALA A 75 -15.80 3.64 -6.27
N GLY A 76 -15.24 4.51 -7.11
CA GLY A 76 -15.46 5.96 -7.04
C GLY A 76 -14.63 6.68 -5.97
N GLY A 77 -13.85 5.97 -5.16
CA GLY A 77 -12.96 6.54 -4.14
C GLY A 77 -13.68 7.49 -3.17
N LEU A 78 -12.94 8.46 -2.63
CA LEU A 78 -13.46 9.43 -1.68
C LEU A 78 -14.51 10.37 -2.29
N GLU A 79 -14.37 10.74 -3.56
CA GLU A 79 -15.36 11.53 -4.28
C GLU A 79 -16.71 10.83 -4.40
N GLY A 80 -16.72 9.54 -4.74
CA GLY A 80 -17.93 8.71 -4.76
C GLY A 80 -18.59 8.63 -3.38
N TRP A 81 -17.79 8.42 -2.34
CA TRP A 81 -18.26 8.39 -0.95
C TRP A 81 -18.92 9.71 -0.53
N ARG A 82 -18.33 10.85 -0.92
CA ARG A 82 -18.89 12.19 -0.67
C ARG A 82 -20.17 12.43 -1.45
N ARG A 83 -20.22 12.01 -2.71
CA ARG A 83 -21.40 12.14 -3.57
C ARG A 83 -22.59 11.37 -3.02
N ASP A 84 -22.33 10.22 -2.39
CA ASP A 84 -23.36 9.39 -1.77
C ASP A 84 -23.70 9.85 -0.33
N GLU A 85 -23.19 11.03 0.09
CA GLU A 85 -23.46 11.69 1.37
C GLU A 85 -23.15 10.83 2.61
N LEU A 86 -22.15 9.95 2.48
CA LEU A 86 -21.78 9.03 3.55
C LEU A 86 -20.89 9.71 4.61
N PRO A 87 -20.90 9.24 5.87
CA PRO A 87 -20.17 9.87 6.97
C PRO A 87 -18.66 9.96 6.72
N LEU A 88 -18.06 11.09 7.09
CA LEU A 88 -16.62 11.30 7.08
C LEU A 88 -16.10 11.50 8.50
N GLU A 89 -14.93 10.93 8.76
CA GLU A 89 -14.20 11.12 10.01
C GLU A 89 -12.99 12.03 9.78
N GLN A 90 -12.74 12.95 10.72
CA GLN A 90 -11.60 13.86 10.69
C GLN A 90 -10.65 13.57 11.85
N GLY A 91 -9.38 13.91 11.66
CA GLY A 91 -8.33 13.71 12.65
C GLY A 91 -7.38 12.56 12.33
N MET A 92 -6.28 12.50 13.08
CA MET A 92 -5.36 11.37 13.06
C MET A 92 -5.91 10.29 13.98
N PRO A 93 -6.15 9.07 13.47
CA PRO A 93 -6.59 8.00 14.32
C PRO A 93 -5.48 7.59 15.30
N GLU A 94 -5.87 7.15 16.50
CA GLU A 94 -4.95 6.37 17.34
C GLU A 94 -4.80 4.97 16.73
N VAL A 95 -3.58 4.66 16.31
CA VAL A 95 -3.25 3.41 15.66
C VAL A 95 -2.51 2.53 16.68
N ALA A 96 -3.12 1.40 17.04
CA ALA A 96 -2.39 0.33 17.72
C ALA A 96 -1.60 -0.47 16.68
N GLU A 97 -0.44 -1.00 17.06
CA GLU A 97 0.35 -1.86 16.17
C GLU A 97 -0.48 -3.02 15.62
N GLY A 98 -0.33 -3.26 14.32
CA GLY A 98 -1.01 -4.32 13.58
C GLY A 98 -0.21 -5.60 13.51
N GLU A 99 -0.87 -6.68 13.10
CA GLU A 99 -0.25 -7.97 12.81
C GLU A 99 -0.11 -8.16 11.30
N PHE A 100 1.10 -7.94 10.77
CA PHE A 100 1.36 -8.03 9.34
C PHE A 100 2.42 -9.08 9.03
N ASP A 101 1.95 -10.23 8.53
CA ASP A 101 2.78 -11.33 8.05
C ASP A 101 3.00 -11.20 6.54
N VAL A 102 4.23 -10.89 6.14
CA VAL A 102 4.57 -10.80 4.71
C VAL A 102 4.77 -12.19 4.12
N ARG A 103 4.05 -12.46 3.03
CA ARG A 103 4.33 -13.56 2.12
C ARG A 103 4.69 -12.97 0.77
N PHE A 104 5.99 -12.80 0.54
CA PHE A 104 6.51 -12.21 -0.70
C PHE A 104 7.15 -13.30 -1.56
N ASP A 105 6.69 -13.44 -2.80
CA ASP A 105 7.35 -14.26 -3.82
C ASP A 105 8.21 -13.36 -4.73
N PRO A 106 9.55 -13.44 -4.64
CA PRO A 106 10.44 -12.61 -5.45
C PRO A 106 10.31 -12.84 -6.96
N GLN A 107 9.69 -13.93 -7.41
CA GLN A 107 9.44 -14.18 -8.84
C GLN A 107 8.37 -13.24 -9.44
N GLN A 108 7.55 -12.59 -8.60
CA GLN A 108 6.52 -11.65 -9.03
C GLN A 108 7.09 -10.29 -9.45
N ILE A 109 8.35 -9.99 -9.10
CA ILE A 109 9.01 -8.73 -9.41
C ILE A 109 10.18 -8.99 -10.34
N LYS A 110 10.13 -8.40 -11.55
CA LYS A 110 11.33 -8.35 -12.39
C LYS A 110 12.35 -7.42 -11.71
N PRO A 111 13.54 -7.92 -11.34
CA PRO A 111 14.59 -7.04 -10.88
C PRO A 111 14.88 -6.02 -11.98
N SER A 112 15.17 -4.78 -11.59
CA SER A 112 15.66 -3.78 -12.55
C SER A 112 17.05 -4.24 -13.00
N ASP A 113 17.09 -5.01 -14.08
CA ASP A 113 18.36 -5.38 -14.70
C ASP A 113 19.04 -4.09 -15.12
N ARG A 114 20.16 -3.77 -14.44
CA ARG A 114 21.01 -2.65 -14.80
C ARG A 114 21.60 -3.00 -16.15
N ARG A 115 20.93 -2.65 -17.24
CA ARG A 115 21.65 -2.52 -18.52
C ARG A 115 22.75 -1.50 -18.26
N PRO A 116 24.04 -1.85 -18.45
CA PRO A 116 25.11 -0.90 -18.28
C PRO A 116 24.82 0.27 -19.21
N VAL A 117 24.65 1.45 -18.62
CA VAL A 117 24.54 2.70 -19.35
C VAL A 117 25.90 2.92 -20.03
N GLY A 118 25.92 2.75 -21.35
CA GLY A 118 26.94 3.30 -22.26
C GLY A 118 28.40 2.90 -22.02
N GLN A 119 28.87 1.88 -22.75
CA GLN A 119 30.12 2.01 -23.51
C GLN A 119 29.69 2.24 -24.97
N PRO A 120 30.29 3.19 -25.72
CA PRO A 120 31.73 3.46 -25.80
C PRO A 120 32.18 4.83 -25.27
#